data_AF-A0A7Y7XGT7-F1
#
_entry.id   AF-A0A7Y7XGT7-F1
#
_cell.length_a   1.000
_cell.length_b   1.000
_cell.length_c   1.000
_cell.angle_alpha   90.00
_cell.angle_beta   90.00
_cell.angle_gamma   90.00
#
_symmetry.space_group_name_H-M   'P 1'
#
loop_
_entity.id
_entity.type
_entity.pdbx_description
1 polymer ?
#
loop_
_entity_poly.entity_id
_entity_poly.type
_entity_poly.pdbx_seq_one_letter_code
_entity_poly.pdbx_strand_id
1 'polypeptide(L)'
;MNILKSALMATLLFSAAAGAVGLPAPDFSKWSNKTLTDAGVKDARVVETKYPFNFTFCEKGSASLWRYDVMNVEQLNALQLGKTVKTLTEAERRVVVEPSSSICQAAS
;
A
#
# COMPACT_ATOMS: atom_id res chain seq x y z
N MET A 1 3.27 4.70 -69.08
CA MET A 1 3.68 5.28 -67.78
C MET A 1 3.06 4.39 -66.71
N ASN A 2 3.78 3.34 -66.29
CA ASN A 2 3.20 2.24 -65.54
C ASN A 2 3.91 2.12 -64.18
N ILE A 3 3.27 2.77 -63.21
CA ILE A 3 3.26 2.62 -61.75
C ILE A 3 4.27 1.61 -61.15
N LEU A 4 5.37 2.14 -60.59
CA LEU A 4 6.14 1.49 -59.52
C LEU A 4 5.28 1.46 -58.24
N LYS A 5 5.40 0.39 -57.44
CA LYS A 5 6.03 0.42 -56.10
C LYS A 5 5.86 -0.92 -55.38
N SER A 6 6.99 -1.58 -55.17
CA SER A 6 7.21 -2.67 -54.22
C SER A 6 6.90 -2.24 -52.79
N ALA A 7 6.43 -3.18 -51.96
CA ALA A 7 7.13 -3.67 -50.75
C ALA A 7 6.12 -4.39 -49.84
N LEU A 8 6.21 -5.72 -49.78
CA LEU A 8 5.52 -6.54 -48.79
C LEU A 8 6.30 -6.42 -47.47
N MET A 9 5.88 -5.53 -46.56
CA MET A 9 6.44 -5.46 -45.21
C MET A 9 5.92 -6.65 -44.40
N ALA A 10 6.72 -7.71 -44.30
CA ALA A 10 6.48 -8.80 -43.35
C ALA A 10 6.90 -8.31 -41.95
N THR A 11 5.95 -7.81 -41.16
CA THR A 11 6.15 -7.48 -39.76
C THR A 11 6.17 -8.77 -38.93
N LEU A 12 7.36 -9.24 -38.58
CA LEU A 12 7.54 -10.28 -37.55
C LEU A 12 7.12 -9.70 -36.20
N LEU A 13 5.88 -9.99 -35.79
CA LEU A 13 5.40 -9.71 -34.44
C LEU A 13 5.98 -10.77 -33.49
N PHE A 14 7.13 -10.47 -32.89
CA PHE A 14 7.61 -11.22 -31.74
C PHE A 14 6.79 -10.81 -30.51
N SER A 15 5.71 -11.55 -30.23
CA SER A 15 5.01 -11.46 -28.96
C SER A 15 5.91 -12.02 -27.85
N ALA A 16 6.64 -11.14 -27.17
CA ALA A 16 7.25 -11.49 -25.90
C ALA A 16 6.13 -11.71 -24.88
N ALA A 17 5.80 -12.96 -24.59
CA ALA A 17 5.01 -13.31 -23.42
C ALA A 17 5.82 -12.90 -22.18
N ALA A 18 5.42 -11.81 -21.53
CA ALA A 18 5.95 -11.45 -20.23
C ALA A 18 5.50 -12.53 -19.24
N GLY A 19 6.37 -13.52 -18.99
CA GLY A 19 6.20 -14.45 -17.89
C GLY A 19 6.16 -13.65 -16.60
N ALA A 20 5.21 -13.95 -15.71
CA ALA A 20 5.18 -13.45 -14.35
C ALA A 20 6.38 -14.02 -13.57
N VAL A 21 7.57 -13.49 -13.84
CA VAL A 21 8.71 -13.59 -12.92
C VAL A 21 8.23 -12.87 -11.67
N GLY A 22 8.10 -13.59 -10.55
CA GLY A 22 7.60 -13.04 -9.29
C GLY A 22 8.41 -11.81 -8.90
N LEU A 23 7.87 -10.63 -9.22
CA LEU A 23 8.50 -9.37 -8.87
C LEU A 23 8.57 -9.30 -7.34
N PRO A 24 9.65 -8.75 -6.77
CA PRO A 24 9.69 -8.49 -5.34
C PRO A 24 8.45 -7.67 -4.95
N ALA A 25 7.90 -7.96 -3.78
CA ALA A 25 6.76 -7.21 -3.27
C ALA A 25 7.10 -5.71 -3.28
N PRO A 26 6.19 -4.84 -3.73
CA PRO A 26 6.46 -3.41 -3.77
C PRO A 26 6.73 -2.87 -2.35
N ASP A 27 7.70 -1.98 -2.22
CA ASP A 27 7.97 -1.29 -0.95
C ASP A 27 7.01 -0.11 -0.77
N PHE A 28 6.10 -0.24 0.20
CA PHE A 28 5.11 0.78 0.52
C PHE A 28 5.51 1.70 1.68
N SER A 29 6.75 1.59 2.19
CA SER A 29 7.22 2.37 3.34
C SER A 29 7.12 3.88 3.12
N LYS A 30 7.41 4.35 1.89
CA LYS A 30 7.28 5.78 1.53
C LYS A 30 5.85 6.28 1.67
N TRP A 31 4.87 5.49 1.23
CA TRP A 31 3.45 5.82 1.34
C TRP A 31 3.03 5.84 2.82
N SER A 32 3.35 4.79 3.58
CA SER A 32 3.02 4.69 5.00
C SER A 32 3.60 5.84 5.82
N ASN A 33 4.88 6.19 5.59
CA ASN A 33 5.52 7.33 6.27
C ASN A 33 4.81 8.66 5.94
N LYS A 34 4.43 8.86 4.68
CA LYS A 34 3.68 10.05 4.28
C LYS A 34 2.31 10.09 4.97
N THR A 35 1.58 8.97 4.99
CA THR A 35 0.28 8.86 5.65
C THR A 35 0.38 9.21 7.14
N LEU A 36 1.39 8.69 7.85
CA LEU A 36 1.61 9.03 9.27
C LEU A 36 1.92 10.52 9.46
N THR A 37 2.74 11.09 8.57
CA THR A 37 3.08 12.52 8.60
C THR A 37 1.83 13.39 8.40
N ASP A 38 1.02 13.06 7.40
CA ASP A 38 -0.21 13.79 7.09
C ASP A 38 -1.24 13.66 8.23
N ALA A 39 -1.26 12.53 8.94
CA ALA A 39 -2.07 12.28 10.13
C ALA A 39 -1.52 12.94 11.43
N GLY A 40 -0.39 13.63 11.35
CA GLY A 40 0.24 14.31 12.49
C GLY A 40 1.03 13.39 13.43
N VAL A 41 1.25 12.13 13.07
CA VAL A 41 2.10 11.19 13.82
C VAL A 41 3.55 11.46 13.44
N LYS A 42 4.32 12.04 14.37
CA LYS A 42 5.72 12.41 14.15
C LYS A 42 6.67 11.32 14.63
N ASP A 43 7.81 11.21 13.96
CA ASP A 43 8.92 10.30 14.32
C ASP A 43 8.50 8.82 14.48
N ALA A 44 7.46 8.38 13.76
CA ALA A 44 7.05 7.00 13.77
C ALA A 44 7.92 6.12 12.86
N ARG A 45 8.14 4.87 13.27
CA ARG A 45 8.81 3.85 12.48
C ARG A 45 7.80 2.82 12.00
N VAL A 46 7.60 2.73 10.68
CA VAL A 46 6.82 1.66 10.05
C VAL A 46 7.50 0.31 10.31
N VAL A 47 6.71 -0.68 10.74
CA VAL A 47 7.17 -2.02 11.08
C VAL A 47 6.84 -3.00 9.95
N GLU A 48 5.60 -3.00 9.48
CA GLU A 48 5.13 -3.86 8.40
C GLU A 48 4.14 -3.10 7.53
N THR A 49 4.19 -3.29 6.21
CA THR A 49 3.23 -2.71 5.27
C THR A 49 2.33 -3.79 4.66
N LYS A 50 1.02 -3.56 4.66
CA LYS A 50 0.00 -4.42 4.03
C LYS A 50 -0.89 -3.56 3.14
N TYR A 51 -0.27 -3.01 2.10
CA TYR A 51 -0.97 -2.17 1.13
C TYR A 51 -2.11 -2.93 0.44
N PRO A 52 -3.23 -2.24 0.10
CA PRO A 52 -3.57 -0.85 0.42
C PRO A 52 -4.33 -0.68 1.74
N PHE A 53 -4.45 -1.73 2.56
CA PHE A 53 -5.43 -1.76 3.65
C PHE A 53 -4.89 -1.18 4.95
N ASN A 54 -3.68 -1.57 5.33
CA ASN A 54 -3.09 -1.12 6.59
C ASN A 54 -1.58 -1.25 6.62
N PHE A 55 -0.99 -0.71 7.68
CA PHE A 55 0.39 -0.91 8.04
C PHE A 55 0.54 -0.77 9.55
N THR A 56 1.58 -1.36 10.12
CA THR A 56 1.90 -1.23 11.54
C THR A 56 3.07 -0.29 11.76
N PHE A 57 3.09 0.39 12.90
CA PHE A 57 4.14 1.34 13.24
C PHE A 57 4.34 1.43 14.75
N CYS A 58 5.54 1.85 15.13
CA CYS A 58 5.87 2.28 16.48
C CYS A 58 5.94 3.80 16.51
N GLU A 59 5.30 4.43 17.49
CA GLU A 59 5.42 5.86 17.75
C GLU A 59 6.59 6.10 18.71
N LYS A 60 7.39 7.14 18.47
CA LYS A 60 8.53 7.48 19.33
C LYS A 60 8.07 7.72 20.78
N GLY A 61 8.76 7.13 21.74
CA GLY A 61 8.41 7.21 23.16
C GLY A 61 7.20 6.36 23.56
N SER A 62 6.66 5.54 22.67
CA SER A 62 5.60 4.57 22.96
C SER A 62 6.11 3.13 22.80
N ALA A 63 5.85 2.31 23.82
CA ALA A 63 6.07 0.87 23.73
C ALA A 63 4.98 0.13 22.94
N SER A 64 3.93 0.84 22.50
CA SER A 64 2.80 0.25 21.80
C SER A 64 3.10 0.06 20.31
N LEU A 65 2.77 -1.12 19.78
CA LEU A 65 2.62 -1.35 18.35
C LEU A 65 1.22 -0.91 17.93
N TRP A 66 1.18 0.00 16.97
CA TRP A 66 -0.05 0.53 16.40
C TRP A 66 -0.27 -0.02 15.00
N ARG A 67 -1.52 -0.11 14.58
CA ARG A 67 -1.93 -0.30 13.19
C ARG A 67 -2.67 0.93 12.70
N TYR A 68 -2.31 1.38 11.51
CA TYR A 68 -3.04 2.40 10.77
C TYR A 68 -3.90 1.71 9.72
N ASP A 69 -5.22 1.75 9.89
CA ASP A 69 -6.21 1.20 8.99
C ASP A 69 -6.68 2.29 8.00
N VAL A 70 -6.51 2.05 6.70
CA VAL A 70 -7.03 2.93 5.64
C VAL A 70 -8.55 2.78 5.54
N MET A 71 -9.04 1.59 5.85
CA MET A 71 -10.45 1.20 5.78
C MET A 71 -10.70 0.05 6.76
N ASN A 72 -11.86 0.02 7.41
CA ASN A 72 -12.26 -1.09 8.27
C ASN A 72 -13.00 -2.18 7.47
N VAL A 73 -13.24 -3.33 8.11
CA VAL A 73 -13.86 -4.50 7.46
C VAL A 73 -15.29 -4.18 7.02
N GLU A 74 -16.03 -3.42 7.82
CA GLU A 74 -17.41 -3.03 7.53
C GLU A 74 -17.50 -2.15 6.27
N GLN A 75 -16.58 -1.19 6.12
CA GLN A 75 -16.47 -0.35 4.94
C GLN A 75 -16.05 -1.15 3.71
N LEU A 76 -15.09 -2.07 3.85
CA LEU A 76 -14.67 -2.93 2.74
C LEU A 76 -15.85 -3.79 2.25
N ASN A 77 -16.60 -4.39 3.17
CA ASN A 77 -17.80 -5.16 2.84
C ASN A 77 -18.89 -4.30 2.18
N ALA A 78 -19.09 -3.06 2.66
CA ALA A 78 -20.04 -2.15 2.04
C ALA A 78 -19.63 -1.78 0.60
N LEU A 79 -18.34 -1.54 0.34
CA LEU A 79 -17.83 -1.29 -1.01
C LEU A 79 -17.97 -2.50 -1.93
N GLN A 80 -17.74 -3.72 -1.42
CA GLN A 80 -17.97 -4.96 -2.18
C GLN A 80 -19.44 -5.12 -2.60
N LEU A 81 -20.38 -4.56 -1.82
CA LEU A 81 -21.80 -4.50 -2.14
C LEU A 81 -22.18 -3.29 -3.00
N GLY A 82 -21.21 -2.52 -3.50
CA GLY A 82 -21.44 -1.32 -4.32
C GLY A 82 -22.00 -0.12 -3.55
N LYS A 83 -21.91 -0.11 -2.21
CA LYS A 83 -22.38 1.00 -1.38
C LYS A 83 -21.28 2.04 -1.21
N THR A 84 -21.68 3.29 -1.03
CA THR A 84 -20.76 4.34 -0.61
C THR A 84 -20.40 4.20 0.87
N VAL A 85 -19.18 4.59 1.22
CA VAL A 85 -18.70 4.57 2.60
C VAL A 85 -18.16 5.94 2.98
N LYS A 86 -18.33 6.29 4.26
CA LYS A 86 -17.66 7.47 4.81
C LYS A 86 -16.19 7.14 5.05
N THR A 87 -15.35 8.15 4.98
CA THR A 87 -13.94 8.06 5.37
C THR A 87 -13.83 7.86 6.88
N LEU A 88 -12.93 6.99 7.34
CA LEU A 88 -12.62 6.86 8.78
C LEU A 88 -12.05 8.17 9.34
N THR A 89 -12.40 8.49 10.58
CA THR A 89 -11.73 9.51 11.39
C THR A 89 -10.34 9.03 11.81
N GLU A 90 -9.40 9.94 12.08
CA GLU A 90 -8.04 9.55 12.49
C GLU A 90 -8.01 8.67 13.76
N ALA A 91 -8.98 8.86 14.67
CA ALA A 91 -9.11 8.01 15.85
C ALA A 91 -9.51 6.58 15.49
N GLU A 92 -10.41 6.40 14.51
CA GLU A 92 -10.82 5.07 14.04
C GLU A 92 -9.72 4.39 13.20
N ARG A 93 -8.82 5.17 12.58
CA ARG A 93 -7.71 4.64 11.79
C ARG A 93 -6.60 4.05 12.66
N ARG A 94 -6.43 4.51 13.90
CA ARG A 94 -5.33 4.08 14.77
C ARG A 94 -5.81 3.06 15.79
N VAL A 95 -5.37 1.82 15.64
CA VAL A 95 -5.70 0.71 16.53
C VAL A 95 -4.46 0.23 17.25
N VAL A 96 -4.51 0.09 18.58
CA VAL A 96 -3.44 -0.57 19.34
C VAL A 96 -3.48 -2.07 19.02
N VAL A 97 -2.38 -2.62 18.53
CA VAL A 97 -2.23 -4.05 18.29
C VAL A 97 -1.61 -4.72 19.51
N GLU A 98 -0.53 -4.13 20.04
CA GLU A 98 0.18 -4.64 21.22
C GLU A 98 0.60 -3.45 22.10
N PRO A 99 0.08 -3.31 23.34
CA PRO A 99 0.42 -2.17 24.20
C PRO A 99 1.87 -2.14 24.72
N SER A 100 2.58 -3.27 24.66
CA SER A 100 3.95 -3.40 25.19
C SER A 100 4.76 -4.30 24.27
N SER A 101 4.90 -3.86 23.02
CA SER A 101 5.62 -4.60 21.99
C SER A 101 7.13 -4.47 22.16
N SER A 102 7.82 -5.60 22.22
CA SER A 102 9.29 -5.62 22.27
C SER A 102 9.93 -4.93 21.06
N ILE A 103 9.26 -4.99 19.91
CA ILE A 103 9.68 -4.34 18.66
C ILE A 103 9.70 -2.81 18.83
N CYS A 104 8.73 -2.24 19.56
CA CYS A 104 8.65 -0.80 19.79
C CYS A 104 9.47 -0.34 20.99
N GLN A 105 9.68 -1.19 22.00
CA GLN A 105 10.56 -0.90 23.14
C GLN A 105 12.01 -0.65 22.71
N ALA A 106 12.53 -1.42 21.75
CA ALA A 106 13.86 -1.19 21.18
C ALA A 106 13.99 0.15 20.41
N ALA A 107 12.87 0.82 20.13
CA ALA A 107 12.77 2.08 19.40
C ALA A 107 12.38 3.27 20.30
N SER A 108 12.11 3.01 21.59
CA SER A 108 11.55 3.96 22.56
C SER A 108 12.61 4.88 23.17
#